data_AF-A0A1J9PUU0-F1
#
_entry.id   AF-A0A1J9PUU0-F1
#
_cell.length_a   1.000
_cell.length_b   1.000
_cell.length_c   1.000
_cell.angle_alpha   90.00
_cell.angle_beta   90.00
_cell.angle_gamma   90.00
#
_symmetry.space_group_name_H-M   'P 1'
#
loop_
_entity.id
_entity.type
_entity.pdbx_description
1 polymer ?
#
loop_
_entity_poly.entity_id
_entity_poly.type
_entity_poly.pdbx_seq_one_letter_code
_entity_poly.pdbx_strand_id
1 'polypeptide(L)'
;MPLRAAGNKTPQRTPAALSAKFDDVVGTPARLSILRRECFIRDHHRCVVSRVFDREEAAERVNRDRSNAQDDDGQRLAYVPGQFSYLDVAHIIPHSIISTTKGNQPELPKKSTLAILDMFAPGMIHLIEGSNIDRPANAITLSPDIHKLFGDFKFYFGALDPSTHPPYTYRINSMETNVFLRPEGLPVS
;
A
#
# COMPACT_ATOMS: atom_id res chain seq x y z
N MET A 1 15.78 15.70 -11.25
CA MET A 1 16.32 15.42 -9.89
C MET A 1 15.87 14.03 -9.48
N PRO A 2 16.77 13.12 -9.04
CA PRO A 2 16.34 11.83 -8.51
C PRO A 2 15.90 11.99 -7.04
N LEU A 3 14.72 11.48 -6.70
CA LEU A 3 14.19 11.43 -5.33
C LEU A 3 14.64 10.11 -4.69
N ARG A 4 15.16 10.17 -3.46
CA ARG A 4 15.55 9.02 -2.65
C ARG A 4 14.68 8.99 -1.39
N ALA A 5 13.97 7.90 -1.11
CA ALA A 5 13.22 7.75 0.14
C ALA A 5 14.19 7.71 1.33
N ALA A 6 13.84 8.46 2.37
CA ALA A 6 14.38 8.30 3.72
C ALA A 6 13.18 7.98 4.62
N GLY A 7 12.73 6.73 4.61
CA GLY A 7 11.42 6.37 5.17
C GLY A 7 11.30 4.94 5.65
N ASN A 8 12.36 4.35 6.20
CA ASN A 8 12.34 2.94 6.62
C ASN A 8 11.82 2.76 8.06
N LYS A 9 11.22 3.80 8.67
CA LYS A 9 10.64 3.75 10.02
C LYS A 9 9.35 4.57 10.12
N THR A 10 8.28 3.90 10.49
CA THR A 10 7.07 4.52 11.05
C THR A 10 7.45 5.20 12.37
N PRO A 11 7.17 6.51 12.56
CA PRO A 11 7.46 7.19 13.82
C PRO A 11 6.67 6.56 14.98
N GLN A 12 7.34 6.23 16.08
CA GLN A 12 6.69 5.77 17.30
C GLN A 12 5.99 6.93 18.03
N ARG A 13 4.75 6.71 18.50
CA ARG A 13 3.82 7.72 19.02
C ARG A 13 4.26 8.42 20.30
N THR A 14 4.09 9.74 20.33
CA THR A 14 3.91 10.56 21.55
C THR A 14 2.39 10.71 21.81
N PRO A 15 1.90 10.68 23.07
CA PRO A 15 0.47 10.84 23.33
C PRO A 15 0.07 12.31 23.18
N ALA A 16 -0.91 12.60 22.32
CA ALA A 16 -1.48 13.94 22.18
C ALA A 16 -2.88 14.01 22.81
N ALA A 17 -3.11 15.13 23.50
CA ALA A 17 -4.23 15.43 24.37
C ALA A 17 -5.61 15.42 23.68
N LEU A 18 -6.61 15.07 24.48
CA LEU A 18 -8.04 15.04 24.13
C LEU A 18 -8.55 16.45 23.77
N SER A 19 -8.83 16.71 22.48
CA SER A 19 -9.90 17.61 22.01
C SER A 19 -9.86 17.82 20.48
N ALA A 20 -10.00 16.75 19.69
CA ALA A 20 -10.23 16.86 18.25
C ALA A 20 -11.40 15.96 17.83
N LYS A 21 -12.30 16.49 16.99
CA LYS A 21 -13.40 15.72 16.39
C LYS A 21 -12.82 14.45 15.72
N PHE A 22 -13.39 13.30 16.06
CA PHE A 22 -12.85 11.98 15.71
C PHE A 22 -12.64 11.75 14.20
N ASP A 23 -13.34 12.48 13.33
CA ASP A 23 -13.26 12.32 11.87
C ASP A 23 -12.02 12.97 11.24
N ASP A 24 -11.39 13.93 11.92
CA ASP A 24 -10.35 14.79 11.31
C ASP A 24 -8.93 14.38 11.72
N VAL A 25 -8.79 13.28 12.46
CA VAL A 25 -7.50 12.74 12.92
C VAL A 25 -7.07 11.61 11.99
N VAL A 26 -6.11 11.91 11.12
CA VAL A 26 -5.44 10.97 10.21
C VAL A 26 -4.52 10.04 11.00
N GLY A 27 -4.43 8.76 10.60
CA GLY A 27 -3.53 7.80 11.25
C GLY A 27 -3.95 7.37 12.67
N THR A 28 -5.25 7.42 13.00
CA THR A 28 -5.75 6.76 14.22
C THR A 28 -5.75 5.24 14.05
N PRO A 29 -5.56 4.45 15.13
CA PRO A 29 -5.54 2.99 15.02
C PRO A 29 -6.82 2.45 14.40
N ALA A 30 -7.98 2.99 14.79
CA ALA A 30 -9.27 2.60 14.23
C ALA A 30 -9.34 2.81 12.71
N ARG A 31 -8.87 3.96 12.21
CA ARG A 31 -8.85 4.25 10.77
C ARG A 31 -7.87 3.36 10.02
N LEU A 32 -6.69 3.10 10.58
CA LEU A 32 -5.72 2.20 9.98
C LEU A 32 -6.21 0.74 9.96
N SER A 33 -6.94 0.30 11.00
CA SER A 33 -7.59 -1.01 11.01
C SER A 33 -8.67 -1.12 9.95
N ILE A 34 -9.51 -0.09 9.76
CA ILE A 34 -10.50 -0.04 8.69
C ILE A 34 -9.81 -0.07 7.32
N LEU A 35 -8.80 0.80 7.11
CA LEU A 35 -8.01 0.81 5.88
C LEU A 35 -7.40 -0.56 5.57
N ARG A 36 -6.80 -1.21 6.57
CA ARG A 36 -6.20 -2.55 6.42
C ARG A 36 -7.24 -3.56 5.95
N ARG A 37 -8.41 -3.60 6.60
CA ARG A 37 -9.51 -4.49 6.23
C ARG A 37 -10.01 -4.23 4.80
N GLU A 38 -10.26 -2.96 4.45
CA GLU A 38 -10.75 -2.58 3.13
C GLU A 38 -9.74 -2.94 2.02
N CYS A 39 -8.45 -2.73 2.26
CA CYS A 39 -7.39 -3.14 1.34
C CYS A 39 -7.33 -4.66 1.17
N PHE A 40 -7.43 -5.42 2.26
CA PHE A 40 -7.42 -6.88 2.19
C PHE A 40 -8.60 -7.41 1.38
N ILE A 41 -9.81 -6.91 1.62
CA ILE A 41 -11.00 -7.29 0.84
C ILE A 41 -10.80 -6.94 -0.64
N ARG A 42 -10.38 -5.70 -0.94
CA ARG A 42 -10.14 -5.26 -2.33
C ARG A 42 -9.12 -6.14 -3.04
N ASP A 43 -8.07 -6.54 -2.35
CA ASP A 43 -6.95 -7.30 -2.91
C ASP A 43 -7.14 -8.82 -2.81
N HIS A 44 -8.35 -9.28 -2.45
CA HIS A 44 -8.70 -10.69 -2.30
C HIS A 44 -7.80 -11.41 -1.28
N HIS A 45 -7.43 -10.73 -0.20
CA HIS A 45 -6.52 -11.19 0.85
C HIS A 45 -5.17 -11.69 0.30
N ARG A 46 -4.70 -11.10 -0.81
CA ARG A 46 -3.45 -11.49 -1.46
C ARG A 46 -2.50 -10.33 -1.58
N CYS A 47 -1.21 -10.65 -1.51
CA CYS A 47 -0.17 -9.72 -1.92
C CYS A 47 -0.42 -9.33 -3.38
N VAL A 48 -0.49 -8.03 -3.67
CA VAL A 48 -0.77 -7.54 -5.03
C VAL A 48 0.33 -7.95 -6.02
N VAL A 49 1.57 -8.12 -5.55
CA VAL A 49 2.71 -8.47 -6.40
C VAL A 49 2.91 -9.98 -6.52
N SER A 50 3.13 -10.68 -5.40
CA SER A 50 3.47 -12.11 -5.42
C SER A 50 2.25 -13.03 -5.39
N ARG A 51 1.04 -12.47 -5.20
CA ARG A 51 -0.24 -13.19 -5.09
C ARG A 51 -0.34 -14.18 -3.92
N VAL A 52 0.66 -14.27 -3.05
CA VAL A 52 0.58 -15.10 -1.83
C VAL A 52 -0.60 -14.65 -0.96
N PHE A 53 -1.31 -15.62 -0.37
CA PHE A 53 -2.51 -15.40 0.42
C PHE A 53 -2.18 -15.06 1.88
N ASP A 54 -3.06 -14.30 2.53
CA ASP A 54 -2.88 -13.92 3.93
C ASP A 54 -2.99 -15.13 4.87
N ARG A 55 -2.00 -15.26 5.76
CA ARG A 55 -1.88 -16.38 6.68
C ARG A 55 -2.91 -16.34 7.80
N GLU A 56 -3.26 -15.15 8.30
CA GLU A 56 -4.25 -14.99 9.37
C GLU A 56 -5.64 -15.34 8.83
N GLU A 57 -6.00 -14.78 7.67
CA GLU A 57 -7.26 -15.09 6.99
C GLU A 57 -7.37 -16.59 6.67
N ALA A 58 -6.29 -17.21 6.17
CA ALA A 58 -6.29 -18.65 5.91
C ALA A 58 -6.55 -19.47 7.18
N ALA A 59 -5.90 -19.11 8.29
CA ALA A 59 -6.09 -19.79 9.58
C ALA A 59 -7.54 -19.64 10.08
N GLU A 60 -8.11 -18.44 9.97
CA GLU A 60 -9.51 -18.19 10.34
C GLU A 60 -10.48 -19.03 9.50
N ARG A 61 -10.32 -19.05 8.18
CA ARG A 61 -11.18 -19.85 7.28
C ARG A 61 -11.05 -21.34 7.53
N VAL A 62 -9.83 -21.86 7.75
CA VAL A 62 -9.62 -23.28 8.07
C VAL A 62 -10.22 -23.65 9.44
N ASN A 63 -10.14 -22.76 10.42
CA ASN A 63 -10.78 -22.98 11.72
C ASN A 63 -12.30 -23.04 11.62
N ARG A 64 -12.89 -22.18 10.78
CA ARG A 64 -14.33 -22.09 10.54
C ARG A 64 -14.87 -23.23 9.66
N ASP A 65 -14.25 -23.46 8.51
CA ASP A 65 -14.80 -24.29 7.43
C ASP A 65 -14.06 -25.63 7.25
N ARG A 66 -12.97 -25.85 8.00
CA ARG A 66 -12.15 -27.08 7.97
C ARG A 66 -11.68 -27.40 6.56
N SER A 67 -11.99 -28.59 6.05
CA SER A 67 -11.62 -29.06 4.72
C SER A 67 -12.33 -28.32 3.57
N ASN A 68 -13.36 -27.53 3.87
CA ASN A 68 -14.12 -26.76 2.88
C ASN A 68 -13.65 -25.32 2.78
N ALA A 69 -12.61 -24.92 3.53
CA ALA A 69 -12.08 -23.57 3.50
C ALA A 69 -11.54 -23.22 2.10
N GLN A 70 -11.93 -22.05 1.61
CA GLN A 70 -11.56 -21.53 0.29
C GLN A 70 -11.03 -20.10 0.42
N ASP A 71 -10.17 -19.71 -0.50
CA ASP A 71 -9.79 -18.31 -0.69
C ASP A 71 -10.92 -17.51 -1.38
N ASP A 72 -10.68 -16.22 -1.59
CA ASP A 72 -11.62 -15.28 -2.20
C ASP A 72 -11.90 -15.60 -3.68
N ASP A 73 -11.06 -16.42 -4.31
CA ASP A 73 -11.15 -16.85 -5.70
C ASP A 73 -11.83 -18.24 -5.83
N GLY A 74 -12.28 -18.84 -4.71
CA GLY A 74 -12.93 -20.14 -4.63
C GLY A 74 -11.98 -21.34 -4.65
N GLN A 75 -10.66 -21.12 -4.58
CA GLN A 75 -9.67 -22.19 -4.51
C GLN A 75 -9.56 -22.73 -3.09
N ARG A 76 -9.50 -24.05 -2.94
CA ARG A 76 -9.35 -24.69 -1.63
C ARG A 76 -8.04 -24.30 -0.98
N LEU A 77 -8.11 -23.96 0.31
CA LEU A 77 -6.94 -23.68 1.13
C LEU A 77 -6.24 -24.99 1.49
N ALA A 78 -5.15 -25.28 0.78
CA ALA A 78 -4.22 -26.35 1.10
C ALA A 78 -2.87 -25.75 1.47
N TYR A 79 -2.25 -26.24 2.55
CA TYR A 79 -0.94 -25.74 2.95
C TYR A 79 0.14 -26.16 1.95
N VAL A 80 0.57 -25.22 1.12
CA VAL A 80 1.71 -25.35 0.21
C VAL A 80 2.75 -24.30 0.61
N PRO A 81 4.00 -24.71 0.90
CA PRO A 81 5.08 -23.76 1.20
C PRO A 81 5.18 -22.67 0.12
N GLY A 82 5.34 -21.42 0.56
CA GLY A 82 5.43 -20.26 -0.34
C GLY A 82 4.10 -19.65 -0.79
N GLN A 83 2.95 -20.30 -0.56
CA GLN A 83 1.65 -19.72 -0.94
C GLN A 83 1.02 -18.81 0.11
N PHE A 84 1.57 -18.76 1.33
CA PHE A 84 1.01 -18.01 2.44
C PHE A 84 2.04 -17.13 3.13
N SER A 85 1.68 -15.88 3.40
CA SER A 85 2.50 -14.93 4.15
C SER A 85 1.62 -14.06 5.04
N TYR A 86 2.22 -13.42 6.06
CA TYR A 86 1.54 -12.33 6.76
C TYR A 86 1.55 -11.11 5.86
N LEU A 87 0.39 -10.50 5.61
CA LEU A 87 0.33 -9.33 4.73
C LEU A 87 0.30 -8.03 5.53
N ASP A 88 0.78 -6.97 4.91
CA ASP A 88 0.73 -5.61 5.42
C ASP A 88 0.14 -4.66 4.37
N VAL A 89 -0.31 -3.51 4.84
CA VAL A 89 -0.82 -2.45 3.98
C VAL A 89 0.16 -1.28 3.97
N ALA A 90 0.65 -0.96 2.78
CA ALA A 90 1.58 0.11 2.53
C ALA A 90 0.85 1.30 1.90
N HIS A 91 1.08 2.52 2.39
CA HIS A 91 0.62 3.73 1.69
C HIS A 91 1.48 3.95 0.44
N ILE A 92 0.84 4.31 -0.68
CA ILE A 92 1.49 4.64 -1.96
C ILE A 92 2.09 6.04 -1.86
N ILE A 93 1.28 7.02 -1.45
CA ILE A 93 1.73 8.38 -1.16
C ILE A 93 1.82 8.55 0.36
N PRO A 94 3.02 8.77 0.92
CA PRO A 94 3.23 8.82 2.37
C PRO A 94 2.66 10.09 3.00
N HIS A 95 2.24 9.98 4.26
CA HIS A 95 1.76 11.10 5.10
C HIS A 95 2.71 12.30 5.19
N SER A 96 4.02 12.06 5.10
CA SER A 96 5.03 13.11 5.20
C SER A 96 4.90 14.18 4.11
N ILE A 97 4.35 13.83 2.94
CA ILE A 97 4.16 14.73 1.80
C ILE A 97 2.93 15.63 1.99
N ILE A 98 1.91 15.13 2.70
CA ILE A 98 0.56 15.74 2.70
C ILE A 98 0.19 16.33 4.06
N SER A 99 0.91 15.97 5.13
CA SER A 99 0.73 16.58 6.44
C SER A 99 1.02 18.08 6.38
N THR A 100 -0.02 18.86 6.14
CA THR A 100 -0.08 20.27 6.46
C THR A 100 -0.14 20.34 7.98
N THR A 101 0.98 20.72 8.61
CA THR A 101 1.01 20.99 10.03
C THR A 101 -0.08 22.03 10.31
N LYS A 102 -1.14 21.67 11.04
CA LYS A 102 -2.16 22.62 11.48
C LYS A 102 -1.43 23.73 12.24
N GLY A 103 -1.25 24.89 11.60
CA GLY A 103 -0.65 26.08 12.21
C GLY A 103 0.48 26.76 11.44
N ASN A 104 1.19 26.10 10.52
CA ASN A 104 2.26 26.77 9.76
C ASN A 104 2.24 26.37 8.29
N GLN A 105 2.50 27.36 7.43
CA GLN A 105 2.73 27.21 5.99
C GLN A 105 3.49 25.90 5.70
N PRO A 106 3.10 25.10 4.69
CA PRO A 106 3.87 23.94 4.33
C PRO A 106 5.31 24.38 4.03
N GLU A 107 6.26 23.76 4.75
CA GLU A 107 7.70 23.92 4.56
C GLU A 107 8.03 23.92 3.06
N LEU A 108 8.96 24.78 2.61
CA LEU A 108 9.31 24.94 1.19
C LEU A 108 9.49 23.59 0.44
N PRO A 109 10.15 22.57 1.03
CA PRO A 109 10.28 21.25 0.42
C PRO A 109 8.93 20.56 0.17
N LYS A 110 7.96 20.67 1.07
CA LYS A 110 6.62 20.09 0.92
C LYS A 110 5.85 20.76 -0.22
N LYS A 111 5.92 22.10 -0.32
CA LYS A 111 5.31 22.84 -1.44
C LYS A 111 5.90 22.41 -2.78
N SER A 112 7.22 22.28 -2.85
CA SER A 112 7.90 21.81 -4.06
C SER A 112 7.52 20.36 -4.41
N THR A 113 7.43 19.46 -3.44
CA THR A 113 6.99 18.07 -3.68
C THR A 113 5.54 18.01 -4.17
N LEU A 114 4.62 18.78 -3.59
CA LEU A 114 3.23 18.84 -4.04
C LEU A 114 3.12 19.45 -5.45
N ALA A 115 3.87 20.51 -5.74
CA ALA A 115 3.90 21.10 -7.08
C ALA A 115 4.44 20.11 -8.12
N ILE A 116 5.48 19.35 -7.78
CA ILE A 116 6.00 18.28 -8.65
C ILE A 116 4.93 17.20 -8.85
N LEU A 117 4.26 16.77 -7.78
CA LEU A 117 3.21 15.76 -7.88
C LEU A 117 2.05 16.23 -8.78
N ASP A 118 1.64 17.49 -8.65
CA ASP A 118 0.59 18.08 -9.49
C ASP A 118 0.99 18.21 -10.96
N MET A 119 2.28 18.52 -11.23
CA MET A 119 2.81 18.55 -12.60
C MET A 119 2.73 17.18 -13.30
N PHE A 120 3.02 16.10 -12.58
CA PHE A 120 3.06 14.75 -13.16
C PHE A 120 1.72 14.02 -13.09
N ALA A 121 0.87 14.36 -12.11
CA ALA A 121 -0.42 13.74 -11.91
C ALA A 121 -1.46 14.78 -11.43
N PRO A 122 -1.97 15.62 -12.36
CA PRO A 122 -2.93 16.66 -12.03
C PRO A 122 -4.17 16.09 -11.32
N GLY A 123 -4.60 16.76 -10.25
CA GLY A 123 -5.79 16.37 -9.49
C GLY A 123 -5.58 15.24 -8.47
N MET A 124 -4.38 14.62 -8.43
CA MET A 124 -4.06 13.61 -7.42
C MET A 124 -4.13 14.16 -5.99
N ILE A 125 -3.77 15.43 -5.79
CA ILE A 125 -3.74 16.07 -4.45
C ILE A 125 -5.10 15.95 -3.75
N HIS A 126 -6.21 16.16 -4.46
CA HIS A 126 -7.55 16.07 -3.89
C HIS A 126 -7.93 14.65 -3.42
N LEU A 127 -7.34 13.63 -4.04
CA LEU A 127 -7.59 12.22 -3.70
C LEU A 127 -6.87 11.78 -2.43
N ILE A 128 -5.95 12.60 -1.91
CA ILE A 128 -5.06 12.25 -0.81
C ILE A 128 -5.03 13.31 0.30
N GLU A 129 -5.79 14.40 0.17
CA GLU A 129 -5.92 15.44 1.20
C GLU A 129 -6.77 14.99 2.41
N GLY A 130 -6.38 15.48 3.60
CA GLY A 130 -7.13 15.29 4.83
C GLY A 130 -7.41 13.82 5.13
N SER A 131 -8.68 13.46 5.29
CA SER A 131 -9.08 12.09 5.56
C SER A 131 -8.89 11.14 4.37
N ASN A 132 -8.72 11.65 3.15
CA ASN A 132 -8.63 10.83 1.95
C ASN A 132 -7.30 10.08 1.83
N ILE A 133 -6.27 10.48 2.58
CA ILE A 133 -4.97 9.80 2.61
C ILE A 133 -5.03 8.36 3.12
N ASP A 134 -6.00 8.08 4.01
CA ASP A 134 -6.26 6.76 4.59
C ASP A 134 -7.41 6.07 3.84
N ARG A 135 -7.40 6.13 2.50
CA ARG A 135 -8.33 5.39 1.64
C ARG A 135 -7.61 4.25 0.94
N PRO A 136 -8.32 3.14 0.62
CA PRO A 136 -7.74 2.05 -0.15
C PRO A 136 -7.10 2.52 -1.46
N ALA A 137 -7.61 3.57 -2.10
CA ALA A 137 -7.03 4.13 -3.31
C ALA A 137 -5.56 4.60 -3.18
N ASN A 138 -5.11 4.93 -1.96
CA ASN A 138 -3.73 5.33 -1.66
C ASN A 138 -2.97 4.24 -0.88
N ALA A 139 -3.44 3.00 -0.89
CA ALA A 139 -2.84 1.92 -0.12
C ALA A 139 -2.86 0.58 -0.86
N ILE A 140 -1.88 -0.27 -0.58
CA ILE A 140 -1.66 -1.52 -1.30
C ILE A 140 -1.29 -2.65 -0.34
N THR A 141 -1.87 -3.85 -0.56
CA THR A 141 -1.57 -5.04 0.22
C THR A 141 -0.31 -5.74 -0.29
N LEU A 142 0.70 -5.90 0.55
CA LEU A 142 2.00 -6.48 0.20
C LEU A 142 2.47 -7.48 1.27
N SER A 143 3.25 -8.48 0.87
CA SER A 143 4.01 -9.29 1.82
C SER A 143 5.22 -8.49 2.35
N PRO A 144 5.85 -8.88 3.48
CA PRO A 144 6.82 -8.03 4.18
C PRO A 144 8.05 -7.72 3.33
N ASP A 145 8.57 -8.72 2.60
CA ASP A 145 9.71 -8.54 1.70
C ASP A 145 9.38 -7.61 0.53
N ILE A 146 8.20 -7.77 -0.06
CA ILE A 146 7.73 -6.90 -1.15
C ILE A 146 7.47 -5.47 -0.64
N HIS A 147 6.91 -5.31 0.56
CA HIS A 147 6.70 -4.01 1.18
C HIS A 147 8.04 -3.29 1.37
N LYS A 148 9.09 -3.99 1.83
CA LYS A 148 10.44 -3.41 1.93
C LYS A 148 10.96 -2.96 0.55
N LEU A 149 10.86 -3.81 -0.46
CA LEU A 149 11.29 -3.48 -1.83
C LEU A 149 10.49 -2.31 -2.42
N PHE A 150 9.21 -2.18 -2.07
CA PHE A 150 8.35 -1.08 -2.49
C PHE A 150 8.81 0.24 -1.86
N GLY A 151 9.06 0.24 -0.54
CA GLY A 151 9.57 1.42 0.17
C GLY A 151 10.97 1.86 -0.28
N ASP A 152 11.80 0.91 -0.72
CA ASP A 152 13.13 1.17 -1.28
C ASP A 152 13.11 1.51 -2.78
N PHE A 153 11.93 1.66 -3.40
CA PHE A 153 11.70 1.94 -4.83
C PHE A 153 12.39 0.96 -5.78
N LYS A 154 12.44 -0.33 -5.42
CA LYS A 154 13.08 -1.37 -6.25
C LYS A 154 12.24 -1.82 -7.43
N PHE A 155 10.94 -1.53 -7.40
CA PHE A 155 10.01 -1.79 -8.48
C PHE A 155 8.93 -0.71 -8.48
N TYR A 156 8.15 -0.66 -9.56
CA TYR A 156 7.08 0.31 -9.74
C TYR A 156 5.94 -0.26 -10.59
N PHE A 157 4.79 0.40 -10.51
CA PHE A 157 3.59 0.09 -11.27
C PHE A 157 3.53 1.04 -12.47
N GLY A 158 3.56 0.51 -13.69
CA GLY A 158 3.36 1.25 -14.93
C GLY A 158 1.92 1.13 -15.39
N ALA A 159 1.27 2.26 -15.68
CA ALA A 159 -0.02 2.25 -16.35
C ALA A 159 0.12 1.69 -17.77
N LEU A 160 -0.88 0.91 -18.21
CA LEU A 160 -0.98 0.46 -19.58
C LEU A 160 -1.86 1.41 -20.37
N ASP A 161 -1.67 1.44 -21.70
CA ASP A 161 -2.47 2.28 -22.59
C ASP A 161 -3.95 1.86 -22.51
N PRO A 162 -4.84 2.75 -22.05
CA PRO A 162 -6.26 2.43 -21.87
C PRO A 162 -7.01 2.21 -23.20
N SER A 163 -6.42 2.56 -24.34
CA SER A 163 -6.98 2.21 -25.66
C SER A 163 -6.80 0.72 -26.01
N THR A 164 -5.83 0.05 -25.37
CA THR A 164 -5.49 -1.35 -25.64
C THR A 164 -5.73 -2.27 -24.44
N HIS A 165 -5.87 -1.71 -23.24
CA HIS A 165 -6.06 -2.47 -22.00
C HIS A 165 -7.25 -1.93 -21.20
N PRO A 166 -7.95 -2.78 -20.43
CA PRO A 166 -9.01 -2.33 -19.55
C PRO A 166 -8.52 -1.26 -18.56
N PRO A 167 -9.41 -0.35 -18.12
CA PRO A 167 -9.12 0.57 -17.03
C PRO A 167 -8.61 -0.18 -15.78
N TYR A 168 -7.77 0.48 -14.98
CA TYR A 168 -7.17 -0.07 -13.76
C TYR A 168 -6.23 -1.27 -13.97
N THR A 169 -5.77 -1.48 -15.20
CA THR A 169 -4.72 -2.45 -15.50
C THR A 169 -3.35 -1.79 -15.42
N TYR A 170 -2.41 -2.48 -14.77
CA TYR A 170 -1.03 -2.03 -14.65
C TYR A 170 -0.07 -3.19 -14.94
N ARG A 171 1.17 -2.82 -15.24
CA ARG A 171 2.30 -3.74 -15.31
C ARG A 171 3.30 -3.41 -14.22
N ILE A 172 3.74 -4.43 -13.49
CA ILE A 172 4.79 -4.27 -12.49
C ILE A 172 6.15 -4.42 -13.20
N ASN A 173 7.03 -3.44 -13.02
CA ASN A 173 8.36 -3.39 -13.62
C ASN A 173 9.43 -3.07 -12.58
N SER A 174 10.67 -3.41 -12.89
CA SER A 174 11.85 -3.10 -12.08
C SER A 174 13.02 -2.77 -12.99
N MET A 175 13.81 -1.77 -12.60
CA MET A 175 15.09 -1.42 -13.24
C MET A 175 16.28 -2.07 -12.52
N GLU A 176 16.02 -2.87 -11.49
CA GLU A 176 17.05 -3.50 -10.67
C GLU A 176 17.62 -4.73 -11.38
N THR A 177 18.95 -4.80 -11.49
CA THR A 177 19.65 -5.93 -12.11
C THR A 177 20.04 -6.98 -11.07
N ASN A 178 20.14 -6.60 -9.79
CA ASN A 178 20.37 -7.55 -8.72
C ASN A 178 19.10 -8.37 -8.43
N VAL A 179 19.14 -9.66 -8.77
CA VAL A 179 18.02 -10.60 -8.59
C VAL A 179 17.50 -10.67 -7.16
N PHE A 180 18.33 -10.43 -6.14
CA PHE A 180 17.91 -10.43 -4.73
C PHE A 180 17.13 -9.18 -4.31
N LEU A 181 17.15 -8.14 -5.13
CA LEU A 181 16.42 -6.89 -4.91
C LEU A 181 15.21 -6.76 -5.84
N ARG A 182 14.86 -7.84 -6.54
CA ARG A 182 13.66 -7.90 -7.38
C ARG A 182 12.57 -8.71 -6.68
N PRO A 183 11.31 -8.27 -6.75
CA PRO A 183 10.18 -9.11 -6.39
C PRO A 183 10.18 -10.44 -7.15
N GLU A 184 9.93 -11.54 -6.44
CA GLU A 184 9.72 -12.84 -7.06
C GLU A 184 8.52 -12.80 -8.02
N GLY A 185 8.64 -13.46 -9.17
CA GLY A 185 7.57 -13.56 -10.17
C GLY A 185 7.50 -12.41 -11.18
N LEU A 186 8.36 -11.38 -11.08
CA LEU A 186 8.45 -10.36 -12.14
C LEU A 186 9.27 -10.86 -13.34
N PRO A 187 8.84 -10.57 -14.58
CA PRO A 187 9.59 -10.95 -15.77
C PRO A 187 10.98 -10.33 -15.73
N VAL A 188 12.02 -11.16 -15.91
CA VAL A 188 13.39 -10.69 -16.11
C VAL A 188 13.44 -10.00 -17.48
N SER A 189 13.86 -8.74 -17.49
CA SER A 189 14.05 -7.92 -18.69
C SER A 189 15.41 -8.19 -19.31
#